data_AF-A0A5D0CMW3-F1
#
_entry.id   AF-A0A5D0CMW3-F1
#
_cell.length_a   1.000
_cell.length_b   1.000
_cell.length_c   1.000
_cell.angle_alpha   90.00
_cell.angle_beta   90.00
_cell.angle_gamma   90.00
#
_symmetry.space_group_name_H-M   'P 1'
#
loop_
_entity.id
_entity.type
_entity.pdbx_description
1 polymer ?
#
loop_
_entity_poly.entity_id
_entity_poly.type
_entity_poly.pdbx_seq_one_letter_code
_entity_poly.pdbx_strand_id
1 'polypeptide(L)'
;MRVNEEIIYKKIDGLRRIKNPELIRFELFSILTSLLLSKNEFKNNTEIVSFLSSLNIEFKEYVFKSRTLILARVLRTVENLDESALELYTNILENMLKRKIEKFEEEKSKEIKQQTDKSRSINYFEEILKKYSRNRD
;
A
#
# COMPACT_ATOMS: atom_id res chain seq x y z
N MET A 1 9.13 -5.50 -3.94
CA MET A 1 7.79 -6.07 -3.64
C MET A 1 7.84 -7.57 -3.79
N ARG A 2 7.16 -8.33 -2.92
CA ARG A 2 6.95 -9.76 -3.17
C ARG A 2 5.94 -9.89 -4.32
N VAL A 3 6.06 -10.93 -5.14
CA VAL A 3 5.20 -11.19 -6.32
C VAL A 3 3.70 -11.03 -6.00
N ASN A 4 3.27 -11.43 -4.81
CA ASN A 4 1.87 -11.34 -4.39
C ASN A 4 1.35 -9.90 -4.23
N GLU A 5 2.19 -8.93 -3.84
CA GLU A 5 1.77 -7.54 -3.64
C GLU A 5 1.51 -6.83 -4.96
N GLU A 6 2.37 -7.09 -5.95
CA GLU A 6 2.22 -6.52 -7.29
C GLU A 6 0.93 -7.00 -7.95
N ILE A 7 0.58 -8.27 -7.73
CA ILE A 7 -0.67 -8.86 -8.22
C ILE A 7 -1.87 -8.19 -7.54
N ILE A 8 -1.83 -7.93 -6.23
CA ILE A 8 -2.90 -7.23 -5.51
C ILE A 8 -3.16 -5.86 -6.14
N TYR A 9 -2.11 -5.06 -6.35
CA TYR A 9 -2.27 -3.71 -6.90
C TYR A 9 -2.72 -3.71 -8.35
N LYS A 10 -2.23 -4.65 -9.17
CA LYS A 10 -2.73 -4.84 -10.54
C LYS A 10 -4.22 -5.19 -10.56
N LYS A 11 -4.68 -6.02 -9.62
CA LYS A 11 -6.11 -6.32 -9.48
C LYS A 11 -6.93 -5.10 -9.07
N ILE A 12 -6.42 -4.29 -8.12
CA ILE A 12 -7.06 -3.03 -7.72
C ILE A 12 -7.19 -2.07 -8.92
N ASP A 13 -6.12 -1.88 -9.70
CA ASP A 13 -6.16 -1.03 -10.91
C ASP A 13 -7.17 -1.53 -11.96
N GLY A 14 -7.38 -2.85 -12.03
CA GLY A 14 -8.33 -3.48 -12.94
C GLY A 14 -9.81 -3.28 -12.60
N LEU A 15 -10.16 -2.95 -11.35
CA LEU A 15 -11.56 -2.93 -10.87
C LEU A 15 -12.45 -2.00 -11.70
N ARG A 16 -12.00 -0.80 -12.04
CA ARG A 16 -12.75 0.20 -12.84
C ARG A 16 -13.21 -0.28 -14.21
N ARG A 17 -12.54 -1.29 -14.76
CA ARG A 17 -12.86 -1.83 -16.08
C ARG A 17 -14.01 -2.82 -16.03
N ILE A 18 -14.38 -3.27 -14.84
CA ILE A 18 -15.45 -4.24 -14.59
C ILE A 18 -16.75 -3.47 -14.34
N LYS A 19 -17.78 -3.80 -15.12
CA LYS A 19 -19.12 -3.19 -14.97
C LYS A 19 -20.12 -4.12 -14.30
N ASN A 20 -19.86 -5.43 -14.32
CA ASN A 20 -20.76 -6.41 -13.73
C ASN A 20 -20.54 -6.45 -12.21
N PRO A 21 -21.57 -6.18 -11.38
CA PRO A 21 -21.43 -6.13 -9.92
C PRO A 21 -20.92 -7.43 -9.30
N GLU A 22 -21.34 -8.60 -9.81
CA GLU A 22 -20.90 -9.88 -9.29
C GLU A 22 -19.43 -10.16 -9.61
N LEU A 23 -18.96 -9.74 -10.79
CA LEU A 23 -17.52 -9.79 -11.10
C LEU A 23 -16.71 -8.86 -10.20
N ILE A 24 -17.22 -7.67 -9.88
CA ILE A 24 -16.60 -6.77 -8.89
C ILE A 24 -16.53 -7.47 -7.54
N ARG A 25 -17.63 -8.09 -7.09
CA ARG A 25 -17.68 -8.85 -5.82
C ARG A 25 -16.64 -9.97 -5.77
N PHE A 26 -16.50 -10.75 -6.85
CA PHE A 26 -15.47 -11.80 -6.93
C PHE A 26 -14.04 -11.24 -6.87
N GLU A 27 -13.79 -10.11 -7.52
CA GLU A 27 -12.49 -9.45 -7.42
C GLU A 27 -12.24 -8.91 -6.01
N LEU A 28 -13.24 -8.32 -5.36
CA LEU A 28 -13.13 -7.89 -3.96
C LEU A 28 -12.80 -9.05 -3.04
N PHE A 29 -13.39 -10.25 -3.23
CA PHE A 29 -12.99 -11.44 -2.45
C PHE A 29 -11.50 -11.75 -2.63
N SER A 30 -11.00 -11.74 -3.85
CA SER A 30 -9.58 -12.03 -4.13
C SER A 30 -8.65 -10.98 -3.52
N ILE A 31 -8.97 -9.70 -3.72
CA ILE A 31 -8.18 -8.55 -3.27
C ILE A 31 -8.16 -8.48 -1.74
N LEU A 32 -9.33 -8.50 -1.10
CA LEU A 32 -9.44 -8.37 0.36
C LEU A 32 -8.83 -9.58 1.06
N THR A 33 -8.99 -10.80 0.54
CA THR A 33 -8.31 -11.98 1.11
C THR A 33 -6.80 -11.79 1.11
N SER A 34 -6.24 -11.37 -0.02
CA SER A 34 -4.79 -11.23 -0.19
C SER A 34 -4.22 -10.08 0.66
N LEU A 35 -4.90 -8.93 0.68
CA LEU A 35 -4.55 -7.78 1.53
C LEU A 35 -4.62 -8.16 3.01
N LEU A 36 -5.77 -8.70 3.44
CA LEU A 36 -6.04 -9.03 4.82
C LEU A 36 -5.17 -10.17 5.32
N LEU A 37 -4.46 -10.95 4.50
CA LEU A 37 -3.50 -11.96 4.96
C LEU A 37 -2.03 -11.49 4.86
N SER A 38 -1.75 -10.42 4.12
CA SER A 38 -0.39 -9.91 3.95
C SER A 38 0.13 -9.21 5.21
N LYS A 39 1.20 -9.76 5.79
CA LYS A 39 1.92 -9.15 6.92
C LYS A 39 2.74 -7.92 6.53
N ASN A 40 2.97 -7.70 5.24
CA ASN A 40 3.65 -6.52 4.74
C ASN A 40 2.67 -5.35 4.59
N GLU A 41 1.41 -5.65 4.27
CA GLU A 41 0.35 -4.64 4.17
C GLU A 41 -0.19 -4.26 5.54
N PHE A 42 -0.46 -5.26 6.37
CA PHE A 42 -0.90 -5.05 7.75
C PHE A 42 -0.03 -5.88 8.68
N LYS A 43 0.81 -5.23 9.49
CA LYS A 43 1.72 -5.92 10.40
C LYS A 43 0.96 -6.58 11.56
N ASN A 44 -0.14 -5.98 11.98
CA ASN A 44 -0.96 -6.37 13.12
C ASN A 44 -2.46 -6.18 12.82
N ASN A 45 -3.32 -6.71 13.69
CA ASN A 45 -4.77 -6.60 13.50
C ASN A 45 -5.29 -5.18 13.73
N THR A 46 -4.58 -4.33 14.49
CA THR A 46 -4.95 -2.92 14.69
C THR A 46 -4.89 -2.12 13.39
N GLU A 47 -3.92 -2.38 12.51
CA GLU A 47 -3.88 -1.77 11.18
C GLU A 47 -5.03 -2.24 10.28
N ILE A 48 -5.46 -3.50 10.44
CA ILE A 48 -6.64 -4.03 9.74
C ILE A 48 -7.90 -3.31 10.22
N VAL A 49 -8.04 -3.07 11.53
CA VAL A 49 -9.19 -2.32 12.08
C VAL A 49 -9.30 -0.95 11.40
N SER A 50 -8.21 -0.18 11.36
CA SER A 50 -8.19 1.13 10.71
C SER A 50 -8.56 1.07 9.23
N PHE A 51 -8.11 0.04 8.52
CA PHE A 51 -8.50 -0.17 7.11
C PHE A 51 -10.00 -0.50 6.97
N LEU A 52 -10.53 -1.41 7.80
CA LEU A 52 -11.94 -1.80 7.75
C LEU A 52 -12.87 -0.64 8.10
N SER A 53 -12.47 0.23 9.04
CA SER A 53 -13.22 1.47 9.32
C SER A 53 -13.34 2.36 8.10
N SER A 54 -12.31 2.41 7.22
CA SER A 54 -12.42 3.19 5.97
C SER A 54 -13.47 2.62 5.00
N LEU A 55 -13.77 1.32 5.09
CA LEU A 55 -14.81 0.61 4.32
C LEU A 55 -16.19 0.64 5.02
N ASN A 56 -16.35 1.42 6.08
CA ASN A 56 -17.53 1.38 6.96
C ASN A 56 -17.85 -0.03 7.50
N ILE A 57 -16.82 -0.84 7.72
CA ILE A 57 -16.95 -2.15 8.35
C ILE A 57 -16.61 -2.01 9.83
N GLU A 58 -17.60 -2.26 10.68
CA GLU A 58 -17.43 -2.32 12.12
C GLU A 58 -17.74 -3.72 12.65
N PHE A 59 -16.83 -4.24 13.48
CA PHE A 59 -17.03 -5.50 14.18
C PHE A 59 -16.83 -5.33 15.67
N LYS A 60 -17.41 -6.26 16.44
CA LYS A 60 -17.17 -6.37 17.88
C LYS A 60 -15.70 -6.71 18.13
N GLU A 61 -15.15 -6.25 19.25
CA GLU A 61 -13.72 -6.38 19.60
C GLU A 61 -13.19 -7.82 19.50
N TYR A 62 -14.00 -8.81 19.89
CA TYR A 62 -13.60 -10.22 19.82
C TYR A 62 -13.26 -10.69 18.40
N VAL A 63 -13.82 -10.07 17.36
CA VAL A 63 -13.54 -10.40 15.95
C VAL A 63 -12.09 -10.11 15.61
N PHE A 64 -11.53 -9.05 16.18
CA PHE A 64 -10.16 -8.61 15.91
C PHE A 64 -9.08 -9.42 16.64
N LYS A 65 -9.48 -10.41 17.48
CA LYS A 65 -8.53 -11.32 18.15
C LYS A 65 -7.79 -12.24 17.19
N SER A 66 -8.37 -12.55 16.02
CA SER A 66 -7.74 -13.43 15.03
C SER A 66 -7.97 -12.93 13.61
N ARG A 67 -6.89 -12.89 12.83
CA ARG A 67 -6.90 -12.48 11.42
C ARG A 67 -7.82 -13.36 10.56
N THR A 68 -7.93 -14.64 10.89
CA THR A 68 -8.87 -15.58 10.23
C THR A 68 -10.32 -15.21 10.52
N LEU A 69 -10.63 -14.82 11.76
CA LEU A 69 -11.99 -14.42 12.13
C LEU A 69 -12.38 -13.10 11.47
N ILE A 70 -11.45 -12.14 11.41
CA ILE A 70 -11.63 -10.90 10.65
C ILE A 70 -11.93 -11.24 9.19
N LEU A 71 -11.08 -12.03 8.54
CA LEU A 71 -11.25 -12.40 7.13
C LEU A 71 -12.62 -13.03 6.87
N ALA A 72 -13.02 -14.02 7.68
CA ALA A 72 -14.31 -14.67 7.54
C ALA A 72 -15.48 -13.66 7.63
N ARG A 73 -15.41 -12.71 8.56
CA ARG A 73 -16.46 -11.67 8.73
C ARG A 73 -16.46 -10.67 7.58
N VAL A 74 -15.29 -10.27 7.08
CA VAL A 74 -15.19 -9.39 5.90
C VAL A 74 -15.77 -10.07 4.67
N LEU A 75 -15.43 -11.34 4.41
CA LEU A 75 -15.97 -12.06 3.26
C LEU A 75 -17.50 -12.19 3.32
N ARG A 76 -18.08 -12.45 4.50
CA ARG A 76 -19.54 -12.42 4.70
C ARG A 76 -20.15 -11.04 4.48
N THR A 77 -19.41 -9.98 4.79
CA THR A 77 -19.86 -8.61 4.51
C THR A 77 -19.89 -8.37 3.01
N VAL A 78 -18.80 -8.72 2.31
CA VAL A 78 -18.67 -8.57 0.86
C VAL A 78 -19.71 -9.40 0.10
N GLU A 79 -20.05 -10.59 0.58
CA GLU A 79 -21.11 -11.45 0.02
C GLU A 79 -22.46 -10.74 -0.05
N ASN A 80 -22.76 -9.83 0.89
CA ASN A 80 -24.07 -9.19 1.04
C ASN A 80 -24.08 -7.70 0.62
N LEU A 81 -23.01 -7.18 0.01
CA LEU A 81 -22.97 -5.78 -0.46
C LEU A 81 -23.95 -5.56 -1.61
N ASP A 82 -24.58 -4.39 -1.61
CA ASP A 82 -25.28 -3.86 -2.78
C ASP A 82 -24.31 -3.17 -3.76
N GLU A 83 -24.81 -2.78 -4.93
CA GLU A 83 -23.99 -2.13 -5.97
C GLU A 83 -23.34 -0.82 -5.50
N SER A 84 -24.06 -0.03 -4.69
CA SER A 84 -23.53 1.25 -4.18
C SER A 84 -22.35 1.04 -3.22
N ALA A 85 -22.42 -0.02 -2.41
CA ALA A 85 -21.37 -0.37 -1.48
C ALA A 85 -20.18 -1.02 -2.20
N LEU A 86 -20.42 -1.81 -3.26
CA LEU A 86 -19.36 -2.32 -4.14
C LEU A 86 -18.56 -1.18 -4.79
N GLU A 87 -19.25 -0.15 -5.28
CA GLU A 87 -18.64 1.06 -5.85
C GLU A 87 -17.83 1.83 -4.78
N LEU A 88 -18.37 1.99 -3.58
CA LEU A 88 -17.65 2.60 -2.45
C LEU A 88 -16.33 1.87 -2.15
N TYR A 89 -16.38 0.53 -2.08
CA TYR A 89 -15.21 -0.29 -1.74
C TYR A 89 -14.14 -0.19 -2.82
N THR A 90 -14.56 -0.18 -4.09
CA THR A 90 -13.69 0.03 -5.24
C THR A 90 -12.95 1.37 -5.13
N ASN A 91 -13.68 2.46 -4.87
CA ASN A 91 -13.10 3.79 -4.73
C ASN A 91 -12.10 3.89 -3.56
N ILE A 92 -12.38 3.22 -2.43
CA ILE A 92 -11.47 3.21 -1.28
C ILE A 92 -10.18 2.46 -1.58
N LEU A 93 -10.28 1.29 -2.23
CA LEU A 93 -9.12 0.50 -2.63
C LEU A 93 -8.24 1.25 -3.63
N GLU A 94 -8.84 1.97 -4.57
CA GLU A 94 -8.10 2.81 -5.51
C GLU A 94 -7.40 3.98 -4.83
N ASN A 95 -8.07 4.66 -3.90
CA ASN A 95 -7.45 5.72 -3.14
C ASN A 95 -6.28 5.19 -2.29
N MET A 96 -6.40 3.97 -1.77
CA MET A 96 -5.29 3.30 -1.10
C MET A 96 -4.12 3.03 -2.06
N LEU A 97 -4.38 2.59 -3.30
CA LEU A 97 -3.36 2.40 -4.32
C LEU A 97 -2.66 3.72 -4.69
N LYS A 98 -3.43 4.78 -4.94
CA LYS A 98 -2.88 6.12 -5.26
C LYS A 98 -1.94 6.62 -4.18
N ARG A 99 -2.37 6.57 -2.90
CA ARG A 99 -1.53 6.97 -1.76
C ARG A 99 -0.23 6.17 -1.66
N LYS A 100 -0.26 4.88 -2.03
CA LYS A 100 0.95 4.05 -2.05
C LYS A 100 1.90 4.44 -3.18
N ILE A 101 1.37 4.74 -4.36
CA ILE A 101 2.17 5.21 -5.50
C ILE A 101 2.83 6.55 -5.15
N GLU A 102 2.05 7.51 -4.64
CA GLU A 102 2.55 8.82 -4.21
C GLU A 102 3.68 8.67 -3.18
N LYS A 103 3.46 7.84 -2.15
CA LYS A 103 4.48 7.58 -1.12
C LYS A 103 5.76 6.98 -1.72
N PHE A 104 5.63 6.05 -2.65
CA PHE A 104 6.78 5.42 -3.33
C PHE A 104 7.56 6.43 -4.18
N GLU A 105 6.87 7.33 -4.89
CA GLU A 105 7.49 8.39 -5.67
C GLU A 105 8.23 9.41 -4.79
N GLU A 106 7.67 9.75 -3.62
CA GLU A 106 8.32 10.61 -2.64
C GLU A 106 9.58 9.97 -2.06
N GLU A 107 9.54 8.70 -1.70
CA GLU A 107 10.68 7.94 -1.18
C GLU A 107 11.80 7.89 -2.21
N LYS A 108 11.49 7.55 -3.47
CA LYS A 108 12.45 7.55 -4.57
C LYS A 108 13.08 8.93 -4.80
N SER A 109 12.28 9.99 -4.72
CA SER A 109 12.77 11.37 -4.86
C SER A 109 13.72 11.77 -3.73
N LYS A 110 13.49 11.30 -2.50
CA LYS A 110 14.38 11.54 -1.34
C LYS A 110 15.70 10.79 -1.48
N GLU A 111 15.67 9.54 -1.97
CA GLU A 111 16.88 8.75 -2.22
C GLU A 111 17.78 9.38 -3.29
N ILE A 112 17.19 9.85 -4.40
CA ILE A 112 17.95 10.55 -5.47
C ILE A 112 18.62 11.80 -4.92
N LYS A 113 17.91 12.62 -4.13
CA LYS A 113 18.48 13.83 -3.52
C LYS A 113 19.66 13.51 -2.59
N GLN A 114 19.52 12.51 -1.72
CA GLN A 114 20.60 12.08 -0.83
C GLN A 114 21.83 11.57 -1.60
N GLN A 115 21.65 10.86 -2.71
CA GLN A 115 22.76 10.44 -3.56
C GLN A 115 23.46 11.62 -4.23
N THR A 116 22.71 12.60 -4.73
CA THR A 116 23.28 13.82 -5.34
C THR A 116 24.02 14.70 -4.34
N ASP A 117 23.49 14.84 -3.12
CA ASP A 117 24.14 15.63 -2.07
C ASP A 117 25.42 14.96 -1.56
N LYS A 118 25.42 13.62 -1.43
CA LYS A 118 26.63 12.86 -1.09
C LYS A 118 27.70 12.98 -2.16
N SER A 119 27.33 12.89 -3.44
CA SER A 119 28.26 13.08 -4.57
C SER A 119 28.87 14.48 -4.59
N ARG A 120 28.06 15.54 -4.37
CA ARG A 120 28.56 16.92 -4.25
C ARG A 120 29.53 17.09 -3.07
N SER A 121 29.23 16.50 -1.91
CA SER A 121 30.09 16.60 -0.73
C SER A 121 31.46 15.95 -0.95
N ILE A 122 31.52 14.85 -1.69
CA ILE A 122 32.76 14.15 -2.05
C ILE A 122 33.59 15.03 -2.99
N ASN A 123 32.97 15.61 -4.01
CA ASN A 123 33.67 16.49 -4.96
C ASN A 123 34.26 17.72 -4.26
N TYR A 124 33.52 18.34 -3.33
CA TYR A 124 34.01 19.47 -2.55
C TYR A 124 35.19 19.10 -1.64
N PHE A 125 35.13 17.93 -1.01
CA PHE A 125 36.22 17.43 -0.18
C PHE A 125 37.49 17.14 -1.01
N GLU A 126 37.35 16.55 -2.20
CA GLU A 126 38.46 16.34 -3.13
C GLU A 126 39.10 17.66 -3.59
N GLU A 127 38.30 18.70 -3.84
CA GLU A 127 38.78 20.02 -4.22
C GLU A 127 39.60 20.67 -3.08
N ILE A 128 39.10 20.57 -1.84
CA ILE A 128 39.84 21.02 -0.66
C ILE A 128 41.16 20.26 -0.52
N LEU A 129 41.15 18.93 -0.60
CA LEU A 129 42.37 18.13 -0.49
C LEU A 129 43.41 18.53 -1.55
N LYS A 130 43.00 18.73 -2.81
CA LYS A 130 43.88 19.20 -3.89
C LYS A 130 44.48 20.59 -3.62
N LYS A 131 43.70 21.49 -3.00
CA LYS A 131 44.17 22.85 -2.67
C LYS A 131 45.25 22.83 -1.59
N TYR A 132 45.11 21.99 -0.56
CA TYR A 132 46.07 21.92 0.54
C TYR A 132 47.24 20.96 0.28
N SER A 133 47.08 19.98 -0.62
CA SER A 133 48.17 19.07 -1.01
C SER A 133 49.20 19.71 -1.96
N ARG A 134 48.85 20.84 -2.59
CA ARG A 134 49.72 21.57 -3.54
C ARG A 134 50.75 22.51 -2.90
N ASN A 135 50.72 22.68 -1.57
CA ASN A 135 51.65 23.56 -0.84
C ASN A 135 52.65 22.79 0.04
N ARG A 136 53.03 21.57 -0.34
CA ARG A 136 54.17 20.86 0.25
C ARG A 136 55.30 20.77 -0.79
N ASP A 137 55.90 21.92 -1.07
CA ASP A 137 57.26 22.04 -1.62
C ASP A 137 57.98 23.11 -0.80
#